data_AF-A0A6B3HP19-F1
#
_entry.id   AF-A0A6B3HP19-F1
#
_cell.length_a   1.000
_cell.length_b   1.000
_cell.length_c   1.000
_cell.angle_alpha   90.00
_cell.angle_beta   90.00
_cell.angle_gamma   90.00
#
_symmetry.space_group_name_H-M   'P 1'
#
loop_
_entity.id
_entity.type
_entity.pdbx_description
1 polymer ?
#
loop_
_entity_poly.entity_id
_entity_poly.type
_entity_poly.pdbx_seq_one_letter_code
_entity_poly.pdbx_strand_id
1 'polypeptide(L)'
;AQERCERAGIRLRVPRPGLCTDNGAMVAALGAEMVARNRRPSDLELSADSSLPVTEPHVPGKHRHEHDHDHVHEISKDNLYS
;
A
#
# COMPACT_ATOMS: atom_id res chain seq x y z
N ALA A 1 10.02 19.01 16.34
CA ALA A 1 10.34 18.47 14.99
C ALA A 1 10.74 19.59 14.02
N GLN A 2 9.96 20.68 13.96
CA GLN A 2 10.24 21.87 13.14
C GLN A 2 11.70 22.36 13.22
N GLU A 3 12.18 22.73 14.41
CA GLU A 3 13.57 23.20 14.62
C GLU A 3 14.64 22.22 14.11
N ARG A 4 14.39 20.90 14.22
CA ARG A 4 15.30 19.86 13.72
C ARG A 4 15.31 19.80 12.19
N CYS A 5 14.15 19.91 11.56
CA CYS A 5 14.01 19.95 10.10
C CYS A 5 14.65 21.22 9.53
N GLU A 6 14.43 22.38 10.15
CA GLU A 6 15.02 23.65 9.74
C GLU A 6 16.55 23.61 9.80
N ARG A 7 17.12 23.11 10.90
CA ARG A 7 18.57 22.92 11.03
C ARG A 7 19.16 21.99 9.96
N ALA A 8 18.37 21.03 9.47
CA ALA A 8 18.76 20.11 8.41
C ALA A 8 18.43 20.62 6.99
N GLY A 9 17.85 21.81 6.84
CA GLY A 9 17.40 22.33 5.54
C GLY A 9 16.19 21.59 4.95
N ILE A 10 15.42 20.86 5.79
CA ILE A 10 14.26 20.07 5.37
C ILE A 10 12.98 20.85 5.64
N ARG A 11 12.09 20.91 4.65
CA ARG A 11 10.76 21.51 4.82
C ARG A 11 9.80 20.51 5.49
N LEU A 12 9.36 20.81 6.71
CA LEU A 12 8.32 20.01 7.38
C LEU A 12 6.93 20.27 6.77
N ARG A 13 6.16 19.20 6.55
CA ARG A 13 4.76 19.21 6.11
C ARG A 13 3.95 18.45 7.15
N VAL A 14 2.96 19.11 7.75
CA VAL A 14 2.04 18.49 8.72
C VAL A 14 0.63 18.49 8.10
N PRO A 15 0.03 17.33 7.81
CA PRO A 15 -1.34 17.27 7.31
C PRO A 15 -2.35 17.77 8.35
N ARG A 16 -3.58 18.07 7.91
CA ARG A 16 -4.68 18.34 8.84
C ARG A 16 -4.93 17.08 9.69
N PRO A 17 -5.18 17.20 11.02
CA PRO A 17 -5.31 16.02 11.88
C PRO A 17 -6.32 14.97 11.40
N GLY A 18 -7.47 15.39 10.87
CA GLY A 18 -8.48 14.46 10.32
C GLY A 18 -8.08 13.73 9.03
N LEU A 19 -6.94 14.08 8.43
CA LEU A 19 -6.37 13.37 7.27
C LEU A 19 -5.20 12.45 7.66
N CYS A 20 -4.81 12.41 8.93
CA CYS A 20 -3.67 11.61 9.41
C CYS A 20 -4.06 10.15 9.72
N THR A 21 -5.35 9.85 9.87
CA THR A 21 -5.87 8.48 10.03
C THR A 21 -6.30 7.91 8.69
N ASP A 22 -6.52 6.59 8.61
CA ASP A 22 -7.07 5.97 7.41
C ASP A 22 -8.40 6.63 7.03
N ASN A 23 -8.49 7.08 5.78
CA ASN A 23 -9.65 7.81 5.29
C ASN A 23 -9.83 7.62 3.77
N GLY A 24 -11.05 7.81 3.26
CA GLY A 24 -11.34 7.67 1.83
C GLY A 24 -10.68 8.74 0.95
N ALA A 25 -10.28 9.88 1.52
CA ALA A 25 -9.68 10.97 0.73
C ALA A 25 -8.28 10.61 0.21
N MET A 26 -7.49 9.84 0.97
CA MET A 26 -6.17 9.37 0.50
C MET A 26 -6.31 8.43 -0.70
N VAL A 27 -7.31 7.53 -0.67
CA VAL A 27 -7.59 6.57 -1.74
C VAL A 27 -8.10 7.30 -2.99
N ALA A 28 -9.02 8.26 -2.80
CA ALA A 28 -9.56 9.06 -3.89
C ALA A 28 -8.48 9.94 -4.55
N ALA A 29 -7.59 10.55 -3.77
CA ALA A 29 -6.48 11.34 -4.30
C ALA A 29 -5.54 10.48 -5.16
N LEU A 30 -5.16 9.29 -4.67
CA LEU A 30 -4.38 8.35 -5.46
C LEU A 30 -5.10 7.95 -6.76
N GLY A 31 -6.40 7.63 -6.69
CA GLY A 31 -7.21 7.30 -7.88
C GLY A 31 -7.27 8.43 -8.90
N ALA A 32 -7.44 9.68 -8.45
CA ALA A 32 -7.41 10.86 -9.32
C ALA A 32 -6.05 11.02 -10.03
N GLU A 33 -4.95 10.84 -9.29
CA GLU A 33 -3.60 10.87 -9.84
C GLU A 33 -3.34 9.73 -10.86
N MET A 34 -3.94 8.55 -10.68
CA MET A 34 -3.89 7.44 -11.64
C MET A 34 -4.64 7.77 -12.93
N VAL A 35 -5.86 8.30 -12.83
CA VAL A 35 -6.67 8.74 -13.98
C VAL A 35 -5.96 9.86 -14.74
N ALA A 36 -5.45 10.88 -14.03
CA ALA A 36 -4.72 11.99 -14.65
C ALA A 36 -3.47 11.54 -15.42
N ARG A 37 -2.86 10.42 -15.02
CA ARG A 37 -1.71 9.79 -15.71
C ARG A 37 -2.12 8.75 -16.75
N ASN A 38 -3.40 8.64 -17.10
CA ASN A 38 -3.94 7.67 -18.04
C ASN A 38 -3.52 6.22 -17.71
N ARG A 39 -3.48 5.86 -16.42
CA ARG A 39 -3.26 4.47 -16.03
C ARG A 39 -4.44 3.61 -16.48
N ARG A 40 -4.16 2.36 -16.86
CA ARG A 40 -5.20 1.39 -17.21
C ARG A 40 -6.08 1.10 -15.98
N PRO A 41 -7.41 1.04 -16.14
CA PRO A 41 -8.30 0.56 -15.09
C PRO A 41 -7.93 -0.85 -14.63
N SER A 42 -8.20 -1.16 -13.36
CA SER A 42 -8.08 -2.52 -12.83
C SER A 42 -9.05 -3.50 -13.50
N ASP A 43 -8.78 -4.80 -13.35
CA ASP A 43 -9.77 -5.83 -13.68
C ASP A 43 -10.97 -5.75 -12.70
N LEU A 44 -12.13 -6.26 -13.11
CA LEU A 44 -13.31 -6.38 -12.26
C LEU A 44 -13.10 -7.41 -11.14
N GLU A 45 -12.24 -8.40 -11.37
CA GLU A 45 -11.90 -9.45 -10.39
C GLU A 45 -10.73 -9.05 -9.45
N LEU A 46 -10.45 -7.75 -9.33
CA LEU A 46 -9.41 -7.26 -8.42
C LEU A 46 -9.72 -7.69 -6.98
N SER A 47 -8.88 -8.59 -6.47
CA SER A 47 -8.99 -9.13 -5.11
C SER A 47 -8.20 -8.28 -4.11
N ALA A 48 -8.60 -8.32 -2.84
CA ALA A 48 -7.85 -7.70 -1.76
C ALA A 48 -6.69 -8.61 -1.32
N ASP A 49 -5.51 -8.02 -1.12
CA ASP A 49 -4.35 -8.65 -0.50
C ASP A 49 -3.95 -7.85 0.74
N SER A 50 -4.16 -8.43 1.92
CA SER A 50 -3.83 -7.82 3.21
C SER A 50 -2.33 -7.70 3.47
N SER A 51 -1.50 -8.40 2.69
CA SER A 51 -0.04 -8.41 2.77
C SER A 51 0.64 -7.65 1.63
N LEU A 52 -0.13 -6.91 0.81
CA LEU A 52 0.37 -6.25 -0.39
C LEU A 52 1.59 -5.34 -0.06
N PRO A 53 2.77 -5.59 -0.66
CA PRO A 53 3.94 -4.77 -0.42
C PRO A 53 3.75 -3.34 -0.92
N VAL A 54 4.16 -2.34 -0.13
CA VAL A 54 4.06 -0.92 -0.52
C VAL A 54 4.95 -0.53 -1.71
N THR A 55 5.94 -1.36 -2.02
CA THR A 55 6.86 -1.17 -3.17
C THR A 55 6.26 -1.66 -4.48
N GLU A 56 5.22 -2.48 -4.43
CA GLU A 56 4.63 -3.15 -5.59
C GLU A 56 3.13 -2.87 -5.67
N PRO A 57 2.68 -1.98 -6.58
CA PRO A 57 1.26 -1.80 -6.81
C PRO A 57 0.71 -3.02 -7.55
N HIS A 58 -0.39 -3.59 -7.07
CA HIS A 58 -1.13 -4.59 -7.83
C HIS A 58 -1.63 -3.96 -9.14
N VAL A 59 -1.16 -4.46 -10.28
CA VAL A 59 -1.47 -3.95 -11.62
C VAL A 59 -2.30 -4.96 -12.40
N PRO A 60 -3.26 -4.50 -13.23
CA PRO A 60 -4.16 -5.39 -13.96
C PRO A 60 -3.44 -6.31 -14.94
N GLY A 61 -3.64 -7.61 -14.76
CA GLY A 61 -3.23 -8.67 -15.68
C GLY A 61 -4.06 -9.93 -15.39
N LYS A 62 -4.40 -10.70 -16.42
CA LYS A 62 -5.08 -12.00 -16.26
C LYS A 62 -4.16 -12.93 -15.45
N HIS A 63 -4.30 -12.97 -14.13
CA HIS A 63 -3.78 -14.08 -13.37
C HIS A 63 -4.64 -15.30 -13.72
N ARG A 64 -4.07 -16.23 -14.48
CA ARG A 64 -4.61 -17.59 -14.56
C ARG A 64 -4.58 -18.11 -13.13
N HIS A 65 -5.74 -18.40 -12.56
CA HIS A 65 -5.87 -19.04 -11.26
C HIS A 65 -5.14 -20.38 -11.27
N GLU A 66 -3.88 -20.39 -10.84
CA GLU A 66 -3.27 -21.55 -10.19
C GLU A 66 -3.31 -21.22 -8.70
N HIS A 67 -4.35 -21.72 -8.04
CA HIS A 67 -4.48 -21.65 -6.59
C HIS A 67 -3.44 -22.58 -5.96
N ASP A 68 -2.27 -22.05 -5.61
CA ASP A 68 -1.37 -22.67 -4.64
C ASP A 68 -1.47 -21.86 -3.35
N HIS A 69 -2.23 -22.38 -2.38
CA HIS A 69 -2.41 -21.72 -1.09
C HIS A 69 -1.27 -22.13 -0.16
N ASP A 70 -0.20 -21.36 -0.16
CA ASP A 70 0.87 -21.50 0.83
C ASP A 70 0.38 -21.02 2.20
N HIS A 71 0.07 -21.97 3.08
CA HIS A 71 -0.33 -21.69 4.46
C HIS A 71 0.87 -21.21 5.27
N VAL A 72 1.06 -19.89 5.36
CA VAL A 72 2.07 -19.20 6.21
C VAL A 72 1.99 -19.61 7.70
N HIS A 73 0.94 -20.32 8.13
CA HIS A 73 0.79 -20.81 9.49
C HIS A 73 1.70 -22.00 9.88
N GLU A 74 2.37 -22.68 8.94
CA GLU A 74 3.28 -23.79 9.30
C GLU A 74 4.74 -23.35 9.56
N ILE A 75 5.20 -22.27 8.94
CA ILE A 75 6.59 -21.77 9.08
C ILE A 75 6.88 -21.27 10.51
N SER A 76 5.85 -20.91 11.28
CA SER A 76 6.01 -20.39 12.65
C SER A 76 6.21 -21.47 13.72
N LYS A 77 6.14 -22.76 13.39
CA LYS A 77 6.37 -23.84 14.39
C LYS A 77 7.85 -24.23 14.53
N ASP A 78 8.67 -23.99 13.53
CA ASP A 78 10.07 -24.46 13.51
C ASP A 78 11.07 -23.48 14.14
N ASN A 79 10.65 -22.25 14.47
CA ASN A 79 11.56 -21.20 14.97
C ASN A 79 11.24 -20.66 16.39
N LEU A 80 10.43 -21.37 17.17
CA LEU A 80 10.33 -21.11 18.61
C LEU A 80 11.04 -22.25 19.35
N TYR A 81 12.24 -21.95 19.86
CA TYR A 81 13.21 -22.80 20.59
C TYR A 81 14.39 -23.38 19.78
N SER A 82 15.18 -22.52 19.15
CA SER A 82 16.65 -22.69 19.06
C SER A 82 17.36 -21.36 19.24
#